data_AF-A0A2D8G4Z5-F1
#
_entry.id   AF-A0A2D8G4Z5-F1
#
_cell.length_a   1.000
_cell.length_b   1.000
_cell.length_c   1.000
_cell.angle_alpha   90.00
_cell.angle_beta   90.00
_cell.angle_gamma   90.00
#
_symmetry.space_group_name_H-M   'P 1'
#
loop_
_entity.id
_entity.type
_entity.pdbx_description
1 polymer ?
#
loop_
_entity_poly.entity_id
_entity_poly.type
_entity_poly.pdbx_seq_one_letter_code
_entity_poly.pdbx_strand_id
1 'polypeptide(L)'
;MTDYWLNKLIFELQGPDGKDQWSNDRANVIARYPLLPEVKEALLQDDIGTLLPLMNPYLMRFFLLLLGHDDQQSIALLEKFQTDNDRERLNG
;
A
#
# COMPACT_ATOMS: atom_id res chain seq x y z
N MET A 1 5.60 8.84 10.12
CA MET A 1 4.21 9.12 10.56
C MET A 1 3.32 8.70 9.41
N THR A 2 2.26 7.94 9.68
CA THR A 2 1.38 7.43 8.63
C THR A 2 0.59 8.57 7.98
N ASP A 3 0.44 8.56 6.66
CA ASP A 3 -0.32 9.55 5.92
C ASP A 3 -1.83 9.24 6.04
N TYR A 4 -2.61 10.21 6.52
CA TYR A 4 -4.04 10.04 6.72
C TYR A 4 -4.81 9.79 5.41
N TRP A 5 -4.50 10.55 4.37
CA TRP A 5 -5.23 10.49 3.10
C TRP A 5 -4.90 9.23 2.32
N LEU A 6 -3.65 8.77 2.39
CA LEU A 6 -3.25 7.48 1.86
C LEU A 6 -4.05 6.35 2.50
N ASN A 7 -4.09 6.31 3.84
CA ASN A 7 -4.83 5.28 4.56
C ASN A 7 -6.33 5.35 4.28
N LYS A 8 -6.91 6.56 4.19
CA LYS A 8 -8.32 6.73 3.85
C LYS A 8 -8.64 6.18 2.45
N LEU A 9 -7.83 6.50 1.45
CA LEU A 9 -7.99 5.99 0.08
C LEU A 9 -8.00 4.45 0.08
N ILE A 10 -6.98 3.84 0.66
CA ILE A 10 -6.84 2.37 0.66
C ILE A 10 -7.96 1.69 1.48
N PHE A 11 -8.41 2.33 2.55
CA PHE A 11 -9.56 1.87 3.32
C PHE A 11 -10.85 1.87 2.48
N GLU A 12 -11.13 2.96 1.75
CA GLU A 12 -12.34 3.08 0.92
C GLU A 12 -12.35 2.08 -0.26
N LEU A 13 -11.17 1.67 -0.75
CA LEU A 13 -11.03 0.60 -1.75
C LEU A 13 -11.44 -0.80 -1.25
N GLN A 14 -11.69 -1.00 0.05
CA GLN A 14 -12.26 -2.26 0.55
C GLN A 14 -13.76 -2.39 0.24
N GLY A 15 -14.39 -1.33 -0.28
CA GLY A 15 -15.79 -1.36 -0.73
C GLY A 15 -16.02 -2.27 -1.94
N PRO A 16 -17.28 -2.56 -2.28
CA PRO A 16 -17.66 -3.53 -3.32
C PRO A 16 -17.06 -3.22 -4.70
N ASP A 17 -16.90 -1.93 -5.03
CA ASP A 17 -16.40 -1.47 -6.32
C ASP A 17 -14.88 -1.19 -6.33
N GLY A 18 -14.21 -1.31 -5.18
CA GLY A 18 -12.83 -0.83 -5.04
C GLY A 18 -11.84 -1.52 -5.96
N LYS A 19 -12.02 -2.82 -6.22
CA LYS A 19 -11.19 -3.56 -7.18
C LYS A 19 -11.33 -3.02 -8.61
N ASP A 20 -12.57 -2.76 -9.03
CA ASP A 20 -12.86 -2.23 -10.36
C ASP A 20 -12.31 -0.80 -10.50
N GLN A 21 -12.59 0.05 -9.51
CA GLN A 21 -12.07 1.42 -9.45
C GLN A 21 -10.54 1.46 -9.50
N TRP A 22 -9.86 0.57 -8.77
CA TRP A 22 -8.41 0.52 -8.78
C TRP A 22 -7.82 -0.03 -10.09
N SER A 23 -8.49 -0.99 -10.71
CA SER A 23 -7.99 -1.65 -11.93
C SER A 23 -8.24 -0.81 -13.18
N ASN A 24 -9.39 -0.14 -13.24
CA ASN A 24 -9.88 0.52 -14.45
C ASN A 24 -9.88 2.06 -14.35
N ASP A 25 -9.81 2.63 -13.14
CA ASP A 25 -9.94 4.07 -12.91
C ASP A 25 -8.91 4.64 -11.91
N ARG A 26 -7.75 3.96 -11.78
CA ARG A 26 -6.73 4.22 -10.76
C ARG A 26 -6.38 5.71 -10.59
N ALA A 27 -6.05 6.38 -11.70
CA ALA A 27 -5.60 7.77 -11.67
C ALA A 27 -6.69 8.72 -11.15
N ASN A 28 -7.94 8.49 -11.53
CA ASN A 28 -9.06 9.31 -11.07
C ASN A 28 -9.40 9.02 -9.61
N VAL A 29 -9.25 7.78 -9.13
CA VAL A 29 -9.37 7.47 -7.70
C VAL A 29 -8.34 8.27 -6.90
N ILE A 30 -7.07 8.21 -7.29
CA ILE A 30 -5.96 8.91 -6.62
C ILE A 30 -6.19 10.43 -6.60
N ALA A 31 -6.70 11.00 -7.71
CA ALA A 31 -6.94 12.44 -7.85
C ALA A 31 -7.98 13.00 -6.87
N ARG A 32 -8.85 12.16 -6.28
CA ARG A 32 -9.88 12.59 -5.30
C ARG A 32 -9.29 12.96 -3.94
N TYR A 33 -8.04 12.57 -3.66
CA TYR A 33 -7.42 12.75 -2.35
C TYR A 33 -6.28 13.78 -2.42
N PRO A 34 -6.11 14.61 -1.37
CA PRO A 34 -5.03 15.60 -1.28
C PRO A 34 -3.71 14.93 -0.86
N LEU A 35 -3.23 14.00 -1.69
CA LEU A 35 -1.94 13.32 -1.53
C LEU A 35 -0.80 14.18 -2.06
N LEU A 36 0.39 14.01 -1.46
CA LEU A 36 1.62 14.59 -2.00
C LEU A 36 1.94 14.01 -3.39
N PRO A 37 2.53 14.79 -4.32
CA PRO A 37 2.83 14.31 -5.67
C PRO A 37 3.61 12.99 -5.72
N GLU A 38 4.60 12.83 -4.85
CA GLU A 38 5.42 11.63 -4.73
C GLU A 38 4.61 10.39 -4.30
N VAL A 39 3.59 10.57 -3.45
CA VAL A 39 2.71 9.47 -3.02
C VAL A 39 1.76 9.08 -4.15
N LYS A 40 1.29 10.06 -4.94
CA LYS A 40 0.46 9.78 -6.13
C LYS A 40 1.25 8.98 -7.15
N GLU A 41 2.49 9.37 -7.43
CA GLU A 41 3.36 8.63 -8.34
C GLU A 41 3.64 7.21 -7.82
N ALA A 42 3.95 7.07 -6.53
CA ALA A 42 4.18 5.77 -5.92
C ALA A 42 2.96 4.84 -6.03
N LEU A 43 1.75 5.36 -5.87
CA LEU A 43 0.50 4.61 -6.09
C LEU A 43 0.27 4.23 -7.55
N LEU A 44 0.74 5.03 -8.51
CA LEU A 44 0.62 4.73 -9.94
C LEU A 44 1.62 3.66 -10.38
N GLN A 45 2.83 3.68 -9.82
CA GLN A 45 3.94 2.78 -10.17
C GLN A 45 4.02 1.53 -9.28
N ASP A 46 3.08 1.36 -8.34
CA ASP A 46 3.11 0.30 -7.33
C ASP A 46 4.44 0.29 -6.54
N ASP A 47 5.00 1.47 -6.24
CA ASP A 47 6.24 1.65 -5.48
C ASP A 47 6.00 1.42 -3.98
N ILE A 48 6.06 0.14 -3.60
CA ILE A 48 5.85 -0.31 -2.23
C ILE A 48 6.88 0.28 -1.27
N GLY A 49 8.11 0.57 -1.71
CA GLY A 49 9.15 1.14 -0.84
C GLY A 49 8.77 2.52 -0.33
N THR A 50 8.23 3.36 -1.22
CA THR A 50 7.74 4.70 -0.87
C THR A 50 6.46 4.65 -0.03
N LEU A 51 5.54 3.71 -0.33
CA LEU A 51 4.24 3.61 0.33
C LEU A 51 4.31 2.98 1.72
N LEU A 52 5.20 2.01 1.93
CA LEU A 52 5.30 1.21 3.16
C LEU A 52 5.45 2.04 4.44
N PRO A 53 6.35 3.03 4.55
CA PRO A 53 6.49 3.82 5.79
C PRO A 53 5.33 4.79 6.05
N LEU A 54 4.46 5.02 5.05
CA LEU A 54 3.35 5.97 5.10
C LEU A 54 2.00 5.28 5.37
N MET A 55 1.91 3.98 5.11
CA MET A 55 0.66 3.22 5.17
C MET A 55 0.56 2.40 6.47
N ASN A 56 -0.67 2.25 6.98
CA ASN A 56 -0.95 1.29 8.04
C ASN A 56 -0.64 -0.14 7.55
N PRO A 57 0.03 -1.00 8.34
CA PRO A 57 0.41 -2.35 7.91
C PRO A 57 -0.75 -3.26 7.45
N TYR A 58 -1.94 -3.13 8.06
CA TYR A 58 -3.11 -3.91 7.64
C TYR A 58 -3.66 -3.43 6.30
N LEU A 59 -3.61 -2.12 6.05
CA LEU A 59 -3.96 -1.55 4.76
C LEU A 59 -2.91 -1.88 3.70
N MET A 60 -1.64 -1.97 4.07
CA MET A 60 -0.59 -2.47 3.17
C MET A 60 -0.85 -3.91 2.75
N ARG A 61 -1.18 -4.79 3.70
CA ARG A 61 -1.56 -6.17 3.37
C ARG A 61 -2.74 -6.20 2.39
N PHE A 62 -3.80 -5.44 2.66
CA PHE A 62 -4.94 -5.36 1.74
C PHE A 62 -4.53 -4.80 0.37
N PHE A 63 -3.69 -3.78 0.33
CA PHE A 63 -3.22 -3.18 -0.91
C PHE A 63 -2.42 -4.16 -1.77
N LEU A 64 -1.55 -4.97 -1.16
CA LEU A 64 -0.83 -6.03 -1.87
C LEU A 64 -1.79 -7.09 -2.44
N LEU A 65 -2.83 -7.48 -1.70
CA LEU A 65 -3.89 -8.36 -2.20
C LEU A 65 -4.64 -7.73 -3.39
N LEU A 66 -4.92 -6.42 -3.32
CA LEU A 66 -5.57 -5.66 -4.39
C LEU A 66 -4.71 -5.63 -5.66
N LEU A 67 -3.38 -5.58 -5.53
CA LEU A 67 -2.41 -5.70 -6.63
C LEU A 67 -2.25 -7.14 -7.14
N GLY A 68 -2.90 -8.12 -6.49
CA GLY A 68 -2.89 -9.52 -6.91
C GLY A 68 -1.79 -10.36 -6.27
N HIS A 69 -1.08 -9.84 -5.27
CA HIS A 69 -0.17 -10.66 -4.46
C HIS A 69 -0.96 -11.59 -3.56
N ASP A 70 -0.53 -12.84 -3.43
CA ASP A 70 -0.98 -13.70 -2.33
C ASP A 70 -0.22 -13.40 -1.02
N ASP A 71 -0.58 -14.09 0.06
CA ASP A 71 0.07 -13.90 1.36
C ASP A 71 1.58 -14.22 1.31
N GLN A 72 2.00 -15.26 0.57
CA GLN A 72 3.41 -15.67 0.49
C GLN A 72 4.24 -14.63 -0.28
N GLN A 73 3.71 -14.15 -1.41
CA GLN A 73 4.31 -13.09 -2.22
C GLN A 73 4.39 -11.78 -1.44
N SER A 74 3.34 -11.45 -0.67
CA SER A 74 3.32 -10.27 0.18
C SER A 74 4.42 -10.32 1.24
N ILE A 75 4.57 -11.45 1.94
CA ILE A 75 5.64 -11.65 2.92
C ILE A 75 7.02 -11.49 2.26
N ALA A 76 7.28 -12.22 1.17
CA ALA A 76 8.56 -12.18 0.46
C ALA A 76 8.91 -10.78 -0.08
N LEU A 77 7.90 -9.98 -0.44
CA LEU A 77 8.08 -8.60 -0.84
C LEU A 77 8.45 -7.70 0.35
N LEU A 78 7.72 -7.81 1.45
CA LEU A 78 7.93 -6.98 2.65
C LEU A 78 9.26 -7.31 3.35
N GLU A 79 9.72 -8.57 3.30
CA GLU A 79 11.03 -8.99 3.81
C GLU A 79 12.22 -8.25 3.17
N LYS A 80 12.06 -7.77 1.93
CA LYS A 80 13.09 -6.97 1.24
C LYS A 80 13.31 -5.61 1.87
N PHE A 81 12.35 -5.11 2.64
CA PHE A 81 12.38 -3.81 3.29
C PHE A 81 12.66 -3.90 4.80
N GLN A 82 12.72 -5.10 5.36
CA GLN A 82 13.11 -5.29 6.76
C GLN A 82 14.59 -5.01 6.95
N THR A 83 14.91 -4.21 7.97
CA THR A 83 16.29 -4.03 8.40
C THR A 83 16.76 -5.23 9.23
N ASP A 84 18.07 -5.39 9.39
CA ASP A 84 18.62 -6.45 10.25
C ASP A 84 18.14 -6.30 11.71
N ASN A 85 17.97 -5.06 12.19
CA ASN A 85 17.37 -4.79 13.50
C ASN A 85 15.91 -5.23 13.61
N ASP A 86 15.12 -5.12 12.53
CA ASP A 86 13.73 -5.60 12.51
C ASP A 86 13.68 -7.13 12.58
N ARG A 87 14.59 -7.79 11.88
CA ARG A 87 14.74 -9.26 11.89
C ARG A 87 15.14 -9.78 13.27
N GLU A 88 16.05 -9.09 13.96
CA GLU A 88 16.44 -9.42 15.33
C GLU A 88 15.29 -9.27 16.32
N ARG A 89 14.46 -8.22 16.20
CA ARG A 89 13.28 -8.03 17.06
C ARG A 89 12.20 -9.10 16.89
N LEU A 90 12.08 -9.70 15.70
CA LEU A 90 11.04 -10.68 15.39
C LEU A 90 11.44 -12.12 15.73
N ASN A 91 12.75 -12.41 15.72
CA ASN A 91 13.30 -13.75 15.93
C ASN A 91 13.96 -13.93 17.30
N GLY A 92 13.97 -12.90 18.15
CA GLY A 92 14.52 -12.90 19.51
C GLY A 92 13.54 -13.40 20.57
#